data_AF-A0A7K3YZZ8-F1
#
_entry.id   AF-A0A7K3YZZ8-F1
#
_cell.length_a   1.000
_cell.length_b   1.000
_cell.length_c   1.000
_cell.angle_alpha   90.00
_cell.angle_beta   90.00
_cell.angle_gamma   90.00
#
_symmetry.space_group_name_H-M   'P 1'
#
loop_
_entity.id
_entity.type
_entity.pdbx_description
1 polymer ?
#
loop_
_entity_poly.entity_id
_entity_poly.type
_entity_poly.pdbx_seq_one_letter_code
_entity_poly.pdbx_strand_id
1 'polypeptide(L)'
;MDILSITLIIAGLVLFETITSIDNAIINAEVLSTMSERAKRWFLLWGLLIAVFAVRGLLPWLIVWLSTPTLDPLGALFATFSSDPLV
;
A
#
# COMPACT_ATOMS: atom_id res chain seq x y z
N MET A 1 -24.67 14.03 7.64
CA MET A 1 -23.73 15.04 7.14
C MET A 1 -24.37 15.71 5.95
N ASP A 2 -24.38 17.03 5.92
CA ASP A 2 -25.01 17.76 4.81
C ASP A 2 -24.18 17.60 3.54
N ILE A 3 -24.83 17.62 2.37
CA ILE A 3 -24.17 17.47 1.05
C ILE A 3 -23.02 18.48 0.89
N LEU A 4 -23.20 19.69 1.42
CA LEU A 4 -22.18 20.74 1.44
C LEU A 4 -20.94 20.33 2.27
N SER A 5 -21.14 19.74 3.45
CA SER A 5 -20.03 19.24 4.29
C SER A 5 -19.30 18.08 3.62
N ILE A 6 -20.03 17.14 3.01
CA ILE A 6 -19.44 16.01 2.28
C ILE A 6 -18.58 16.51 1.12
N THR A 7 -19.11 17.44 0.33
CA THR A 7 -18.41 18.01 -0.83
C THR A 7 -17.15 18.76 -0.41
N LEU A 8 -17.20 19.54 0.68
CA LEU A 8 -16.04 20.25 1.21
C LEU A 8 -14.95 19.29 1.73
N ILE A 9 -15.34 18.22 2.42
CA ILE A 9 -14.39 17.21 2.91
C ILE A 9 -13.71 16.52 1.74
N ILE A 10 -14.48 16.05 0.74
CA ILE A 10 -13.93 15.38 -0.44
C ILE A 10 -13.00 16.32 -1.20
N ALA A 11 -13.43 17.56 -1.48
CA ALA A 11 -12.62 18.53 -2.18
C ALA A 11 -11.32 18.87 -1.41
N GLY A 12 -11.42 19.01 -0.09
CA GLY A 12 -10.27 19.23 0.78
C GLY A 12 -9.28 18.06 0.77
N LEU A 13 -9.79 16.82 0.84
CA LEU A 13 -8.96 15.62 0.77
C LEU A 13 -8.30 15.47 -0.60
N VAL A 14 -9.04 15.71 -1.69
CA VAL A 14 -8.47 15.67 -3.05
C VAL A 14 -7.34 16.69 -3.20
N LEU A 15 -7.55 17.91 -2.73
CA LEU A 15 -6.52 18.95 -2.77
C LEU A 15 -5.30 18.56 -1.92
N PHE A 16 -5.55 18.12 -0.69
CA PHE A 16 -4.50 17.70 0.25
C PHE A 16 -3.67 16.56 -0.32
N GLU A 17 -4.31 15.49 -0.80
CA GLU A 17 -3.62 14.35 -1.39
C GLU A 17 -2.87 14.72 -2.66
N THR A 18 -3.41 15.62 -3.49
CA THR A 18 -2.70 16.06 -4.71
C THR A 18 -1.40 16.76 -4.37
N ILE A 19 -1.40 17.66 -3.38
CA ILE A 19 -0.20 18.38 -2.94
C ILE A 19 0.79 17.41 -2.31
N THR A 20 0.35 16.64 -1.31
CA THR A 20 1.24 15.72 -0.58
C THR A 20 1.79 14.61 -1.47
N SER A 21 1.06 14.16 -2.49
CA SER A 21 1.54 13.18 -3.45
C SER A 21 2.72 13.71 -4.28
N ILE A 22 2.68 14.99 -4.68
CA ILE A 22 3.77 15.60 -5.45
C ILE A 22 5.01 15.74 -4.58
N ASP A 23 4.86 16.25 -3.36
CA ASP A 23 5.99 16.41 -2.42
C ASP A 23 6.69 15.07 -2.15
N ASN A 24 5.91 14.01 -1.89
CA ASN A 24 6.46 12.69 -1.64
C ASN A 24 7.19 12.10 -2.85
N ALA A 25 6.71 12.38 -4.07
CA ALA A 25 7.39 11.96 -5.30
C ALA A 25 8.70 12.73 -5.54
N ILE A 26 8.71 14.05 -5.30
CA ILE A 26 9.89 14.90 -5.45
C ILE A 26 10.98 14.49 -4.47
N ILE A 27 10.65 14.36 -3.18
CA ILE A 27 11.64 13.97 -2.15
C ILE A 27 12.26 12.62 -2.47
N ASN A 28 11.45 11.63 -2.88
CA ASN A 28 11.97 10.31 -3.24
C ASN A 28 12.85 10.36 -4.49
N ALA A 29 12.50 11.15 -5.50
CA ALA A 29 13.30 11.35 -6.70
C ALA A 29 14.63 12.08 -6.40
N GLU A 30 14.59 13.09 -5.54
CA GLU A 30 15.77 13.84 -5.10
C GLU A 30 16.73 12.94 -4.32
N VAL A 31 16.24 12.22 -3.32
CA VAL A 31 17.03 11.23 -2.57
C VAL A 31 17.65 10.22 -3.53
N LEU A 32 16.86 9.68 -4.46
CA LEU A 32 17.35 8.71 -5.45
C LEU A 32 18.40 9.31 -6.41
N SER A 33 18.31 10.61 -6.72
CA SER A 33 19.28 11.31 -7.58
C SER A 33 20.64 11.49 -6.90
N THR A 34 20.68 11.63 -5.58
CA THR A 34 21.92 11.74 -4.78
C THR A 34 22.63 10.39 -4.58
N MET A 35 21.96 9.27 -4.89
CA MET A 35 22.54 7.94 -4.75
C MET A 35 23.41 7.57 -5.95
N SER A 36 24.49 6.81 -5.68
CA SER A 36 25.31 6.21 -6.76
C SER A 36 24.47 5.27 -7.65
N GLU A 37 24.81 5.18 -8.93
CA GLU A 37 24.08 4.37 -9.92
C GLU A 37 23.91 2.89 -9.53
N ARG A 38 24.86 2.31 -8.80
CA ARG A 38 24.75 0.94 -8.26
C ARG A 38 23.72 0.85 -7.13
N ALA A 39 23.74 1.81 -6.20
CA ALA A 39 22.81 1.84 -5.08
C ALA A 39 21.38 2.14 -5.55
N LYS A 40 21.19 3.01 -6.54
CA LYS A 40 19.91 3.31 -7.18
C LYS A 40 19.25 2.06 -7.76
N ARG A 41 19.99 1.27 -8.56
CA ARG A 41 19.47 0.02 -9.14
C ARG A 41 19.13 -1.01 -8.07
N TRP A 42 19.97 -1.12 -7.04
CA TRP A 42 19.71 -2.04 -5.92
C TRP A 42 18.46 -1.63 -5.13
N PHE A 43 18.32 -0.35 -4.80
CA PHE A 43 17.14 0.19 -4.11
C PHE A 43 15.87 0.02 -4.93
N LEU A 44 15.89 0.28 -6.24
CA LEU A 44 14.72 0.09 -7.09
C LEU A 44 14.33 -1.39 -7.21
N LEU A 45 15.30 -2.30 -7.36
CA LEU A 45 15.01 -3.74 -7.46
C LEU A 45 14.47 -4.30 -6.14
N TRP A 46 15.18 -4.08 -5.04
CA TRP A 46 14.79 -4.62 -3.73
C TRP A 46 13.62 -3.86 -3.13
N GLY A 47 13.57 -2.54 -3.29
CA GLY A 47 12.47 -1.70 -2.85
C GLY A 47 11.17 -2.04 -3.55
N LEU A 48 11.18 -2.24 -4.87
CA LEU A 48 9.99 -2.69 -5.60
C LEU A 48 9.56 -4.10 -5.20
N LEU A 49 10.52 -5.03 -5.06
CA LEU A 49 10.21 -6.41 -4.69
C LEU A 49 9.59 -6.47 -3.30
N ILE A 50 10.15 -5.76 -2.31
CA ILE A 50 9.60 -5.69 -0.96
C ILE A 50 8.23 -4.99 -0.97
N ALA A 51 8.08 -3.88 -1.70
CA ALA A 51 6.81 -3.16 -1.78
C ALA A 51 5.68 -4.02 -2.36
N VAL A 52 5.95 -4.79 -3.42
CA VAL A 52 4.93 -5.60 -4.09
C VAL A 52 4.71 -6.93 -3.38
N PHE A 53 5.76 -7.69 -3.07
CA PHE A 53 5.59 -9.04 -2.52
C PHE A 53 5.40 -9.05 -1.00
N ALA A 54 6.16 -8.24 -0.26
CA ALA A 54 6.03 -8.22 1.20
C ALA A 54 4.86 -7.34 1.63
N VAL A 55 4.84 -6.06 1.24
CA VAL A 55 3.81 -5.12 1.74
C VAL A 55 2.45 -5.36 1.09
N ARG A 56 2.40 -5.71 -0.20
CA ARG A 56 1.11 -5.92 -0.89
C ARG A 56 0.67 -7.38 -0.97
N GLY A 57 1.58 -8.35 -0.86
CA GLY A 57 1.26 -9.77 -0.81
C GLY A 57 1.21 -10.32 0.62
N LEU A 58 2.36 -10.34 1.28
CA LEU A 58 2.53 -11.00 2.57
C LEU A 58 1.77 -10.31 3.70
N LEU A 59 1.77 -8.98 3.75
CA LEU A 59 1.17 -8.22 4.86
C LEU A 59 -0.36 -8.35 4.91
N PRO A 60 -1.13 -8.22 3.80
CA PRO A 60 -2.56 -8.53 3.80
C PRO A 60 -2.86 -9.97 4.17
N TRP A 61 -2.08 -10.92 3.65
CA TRP A 61 -2.22 -12.34 4.00
C TRP A 61 -1.99 -12.59 5.50
N LEU A 62 -0.96 -11.97 6.08
CA LEU A 62 -0.67 -12.06 7.50
C LEU A 62 -1.79 -11.46 8.36
N ILE A 63 -2.35 -10.32 7.95
CA ILE A 63 -3.49 -9.69 8.63
C ILE A 63 -4.69 -10.65 8.63
N VAL A 64 -5.02 -11.25 7.49
CA VAL A 64 -6.14 -12.20 7.38
C VAL A 64 -5.89 -13.43 8.26
N TRP A 65 -4.71 -14.04 8.17
CA TRP A 65 -4.34 -15.21 8.96
C TRP A 65 -4.41 -14.95 10.47
N LEU A 66 -3.92 -13.81 10.95
CA LEU A 66 -4.01 -13.43 12.36
C LEU A 66 -5.44 -13.09 12.80
N SER A 67 -6.27 -12.54 11.90
CA SER A 67 -7.64 -12.13 12.20
C SER A 67 -8.65 -13.28 12.12
N THR A 68 -8.31 -14.41 11.49
CA THR A 68 -9.20 -15.59 11.37
C THR A 68 -8.54 -16.85 11.97
N PRO A 69 -8.67 -17.07 13.30
CA PRO A 69 -8.01 -18.17 14.00
C PRO A 69 -8.56 -19.58 13.67
N THR A 70 -9.64 -19.67 12.89
CA THR A 70 -10.23 -20.94 12.42
C THR A 70 -9.70 -21.41 11.06
N LEU A 71 -8.86 -20.61 10.39
CA LEU A 71 -8.33 -20.90 9.06
C LEU A 71 -6.86 -21.36 9.12
N ASP A 72 -6.58 -22.51 8.52
CA ASP A 72 -5.22 -22.99 8.28
C ASP A 72 -4.47 -22.01 7.33
N PRO A 73 -3.12 -21.89 7.36
CA PRO A 73 -2.37 -20.90 6.58
C PRO A 73 -2.65 -20.94 5.06
N LEU A 74 -2.95 -22.14 4.54
CA LEU A 74 -3.40 -22.36 3.16
C LEU A 74 -4.83 -21.86 2.94
N GLY A 75 -5.73 -22.04 3.90
CA GLY A 75 -7.10 -21.54 3.87
C GLY A 75 -7.16 -20.00 3.85
N ALA A 76 -6.33 -19.32 4.64
CA ALA A 76 -6.22 -17.86 4.63
C ALA A 76 -5.65 -17.33 3.29
N LEU A 77 -4.77 -18.10 2.63
CA LEU A 77 -4.28 -17.76 1.30
C LEU A 77 -5.38 -17.92 0.24
N PHE A 78 -6.19 -18.98 0.29
CA PHE A 78 -7.31 -19.11 -0.64
C PHE A 78 -8.44 -18.12 -0.35
N ALA A 79 -8.71 -17.79 0.92
CA ALA A 79 -9.72 -16.80 1.33
C ALA A 79 -9.42 -15.38 0.85
N THR A 80 -8.14 -15.00 0.72
CA THR A 80 -7.77 -13.70 0.13
C THR A 80 -8.06 -13.62 -1.37
N PHE A 81 -8.18 -14.76 -2.07
CA PHE A 81 -8.55 -14.84 -3.49
C PHE A 81 -10.00 -15.30 -3.73
N SER A 82 -10.65 -15.92 -2.73
CA SER A 82 -12.05 -16.34 -2.80
C SER A 82 -12.92 -15.39 -1.98
N SER A 83 -13.78 -14.64 -2.65
CA SER A 83 -14.78 -13.75 -2.01
C SER A 83 -15.93 -14.55 -1.39
N ASP A 84 -15.65 -15.52 -0.52
CA ASP A 84 -16.65 -16.42 0.07
C ASP A 84 -17.03 -15.93 1.48
N PRO A 85 -18.28 -15.51 1.73
CA PRO A 85 -18.69 -14.83 2.97
C PRO A 85 -18.95 -15.75 4.18
N LEU A 86 -18.68 -17.06 4.06
CA LEU A 86 -18.92 -18.06 5.12
C LEU A 86 -17.65 -18.54 5.82
N VAL A 87 -16.52 -17.86 5.59
CA VAL A 87 -15.25 -18.08 6.28
C VAL A 87 -14.70 -16.76 6.78
#